data_AF-A0A5C7ASF6-F1
#
_entry.id   AF-A0A5C7ASF6-F1
#
_cell.length_a   1.000
_cell.length_b   1.000
_cell.length_c   1.000
_cell.angle_alpha   90.00
_cell.angle_beta   90.00
_cell.angle_gamma   90.00
#
_symmetry.space_group_name_H-M   'P 1'
#
loop_
_entity.id
_entity.type
_entity.pdbx_description
1 polymer ?
#
loop_
_entity_poly.entity_id
_entity_poly.type
_entity_poly.pdbx_seq_one_letter_code
_entity_poly.pdbx_strand_id
1 'polypeptide(L)'
;MKTETQFKKGQSGNPKGRPKGKSNKTTQEIKDLMQSFLESKIDELDEVYDQLEPKDKINAMIKMLPYLVPKQLQMDLNATHTQNVKYDFSQLSDDELHKFLELTEKINPN
;
A
#
# COMPACT_ATOMS: atom_id res chain seq x y z
N MET A 1 -56.52 -29.02 9.30
CA MET A 1 -55.45 -29.43 8.36
C MET A 1 -54.17 -28.76 8.81
N LYS A 2 -53.11 -29.53 9.12
CA LYS A 2 -51.81 -28.96 9.53
C LYS A 2 -51.01 -28.68 8.25
N THR A 3 -50.67 -27.43 8.00
CA THR A 3 -49.80 -27.03 6.89
C THR A 3 -48.37 -27.50 7.19
N GLU A 4 -47.84 -28.42 6.39
CA GLU A 4 -46.43 -28.80 6.49
C GLU A 4 -45.56 -27.65 6.00
N THR A 5 -44.83 -27.01 6.91
CA THR A 5 -43.87 -25.96 6.57
C THR A 5 -42.47 -26.54 6.51
N GLN A 6 -41.71 -26.18 5.46
CA GLN A 6 -40.33 -26.59 5.22
C GLN A 6 -39.36 -26.27 6.37
N PHE A 7 -39.75 -25.37 7.28
CA PHE A 7 -38.94 -24.92 8.41
C PHE A 7 -39.44 -25.51 9.74
N LYS A 8 -38.52 -26.07 10.52
CA LYS A 8 -38.78 -26.58 11.87
C LYS A 8 -38.55 -25.48 12.89
N LYS A 9 -39.52 -25.24 13.79
CA LYS A 9 -39.39 -24.26 14.88
C LYS A 9 -38.16 -24.59 15.73
N GLY A 10 -37.27 -23.60 15.93
CA GLY A 10 -36.02 -23.77 16.68
C GLY A 10 -34.81 -24.18 15.83
N GLN A 11 -34.99 -24.45 14.53
CA GLN A 11 -33.89 -24.75 13.61
C GLN A 11 -33.72 -23.62 12.59
N SER A 12 -32.51 -23.06 12.50
CA SER A 12 -32.19 -22.09 11.46
C SER A 12 -32.30 -22.74 10.08
N GLY A 13 -32.97 -22.07 9.14
CA GLY A 13 -32.99 -22.45 7.72
C GLY A 13 -31.62 -22.33 7.05
N ASN A 14 -30.65 -21.66 7.69
CA ASN A 14 -29.25 -21.65 7.29
C ASN A 14 -28.35 -22.05 8.47
N PRO A 15 -28.13 -23.37 8.69
CA PRO A 15 -27.31 -23.88 9.80
C PRO A 15 -25.84 -23.46 9.73
N LYS A 16 -25.33 -23.20 8.53
CA LYS A 16 -23.93 -22.80 8.30
C LYS A 16 -23.70 -21.29 8.44
N GLY A 17 -24.77 -20.52 8.65
CA GLY A 17 -24.71 -19.07 8.78
C GLY A 17 -24.21 -18.36 7.52
N ARG A 18 -23.93 -17.06 7.65
CA ARG A 18 -23.26 -16.30 6.59
C ARG A 18 -21.80 -16.77 6.49
N PRO A 19 -21.28 -17.07 5.28
CA PRO A 19 -19.90 -17.49 5.12
C PRO A 19 -18.92 -16.44 5.69
N LYS A 20 -17.91 -16.90 6.45
CA LYS A 20 -16.84 -16.03 6.97
C LYS A 20 -16.08 -15.38 5.80
N GLY A 21 -15.82 -14.08 5.90
CA GLY A 21 -15.11 -13.31 4.88
C GLY A 21 -15.97 -12.72 3.75
N LYS A 22 -17.28 -12.99 3.70
CA LYS A 22 -18.16 -12.33 2.73
C LYS A 22 -18.30 -10.83 3.05
N SER A 23 -17.76 -9.99 2.18
CA SER A 23 -17.84 -8.52 2.26
C SER A 23 -19.28 -8.06 2.46
N ASN A 24 -19.46 -6.98 3.23
CA ASN A 24 -20.79 -6.43 3.48
C ASN A 24 -21.41 -6.01 2.14
N LYS A 25 -22.65 -6.44 1.86
CA LYS A 25 -23.28 -6.27 0.54
C LYS A 25 -23.37 -4.78 0.18
N THR A 26 -23.75 -3.96 1.15
CA THR A 26 -23.80 -2.50 1.04
C THR A 26 -22.45 -1.88 0.73
N THR A 27 -21.35 -2.40 1.29
CA THR A 27 -20.00 -1.89 1.01
C THR A 27 -19.56 -2.20 -0.42
N GLN A 28 -19.95 -3.37 -0.95
CA GLN A 28 -19.68 -3.71 -2.34
C GLN A 28 -20.50 -2.82 -3.29
N GLU A 29 -21.80 -2.67 -3.03
CA GLU A 29 -22.69 -1.83 -3.84
C GLU A 29 -22.20 -0.37 -3.93
N ILE A 30 -21.73 0.21 -2.83
CA ILE A 30 -21.18 1.57 -2.82
C ILE A 30 -19.89 1.67 -3.65
N LYS A 31 -19.02 0.65 -3.58
CA LYS A 31 -17.78 0.63 -4.37
C LYS A 31 -18.09 0.55 -5.87
N ASP A 32 -19.01 -0.33 -6.25
CA ASP A 32 -19.40 -0.52 -7.65
C ASP A 32 -20.06 0.76 -8.21
N LEU A 33 -20.89 1.44 -7.40
CA LEU A 33 -21.48 2.73 -7.75
C LEU A 33 -20.41 3.81 -7.94
N MET A 34 -19.45 3.92 -7.01
CA MET A 34 -18.37 4.90 -7.10
C MET A 34 -17.47 4.64 -8.30
N GLN A 35 -17.16 3.38 -8.59
CA GLN A 35 -16.38 3.01 -9.76
C GLN A 35 -17.11 3.42 -11.04
N SER A 36 -18.39 3.05 -11.17
CA SER A 36 -19.21 3.40 -12.34
C SER A 36 -19.31 4.91 -12.54
N PHE A 37 -19.44 5.66 -11.43
CA PHE A 37 -19.46 7.11 -11.47
C PHE A 37 -18.13 7.69 -11.97
N LEU A 38 -17.00 7.23 -11.43
CA LEU A 38 -15.68 7.69 -11.87
C LEU A 38 -15.43 7.37 -13.34
N GLU A 39 -15.77 6.16 -13.78
CA GLU A 39 -15.68 5.75 -15.20
C GLU A 39 -16.50 6.69 -16.10
N SER A 40 -17.72 7.04 -15.69
CA SER A 40 -18.57 7.97 -16.46
C SER A 40 -18.04 9.41 -16.54
N LYS A 41 -17.12 9.79 -15.66
CA LYS A 41 -16.57 11.16 -15.54
C LYS A 41 -15.14 11.30 -16.03
N ILE A 42 -14.49 10.18 -16.34
CA ILE A 42 -13.15 10.19 -16.93
C ILE A 42 -13.15 10.91 -18.29
N ASP A 43 -14.17 10.71 -19.12
CA ASP A 43 -14.25 11.32 -20.46
C ASP A 43 -14.41 12.86 -20.38
N GLU A 44 -15.05 13.37 -19.33
CA GLU A 44 -15.23 14.82 -19.10
C GLU A 44 -13.99 15.46 -18.44
N LEU A 45 -13.00 14.67 -18.03
CA LEU A 45 -11.90 15.14 -17.20
C LEU A 45 -10.99 16.13 -17.92
N ASP A 46 -10.78 15.95 -19.23
CA ASP A 46 -9.98 16.86 -20.05
C ASP A 46 -10.64 18.24 -20.16
N GLU A 47 -11.96 18.28 -20.41
CA GLU A 47 -12.71 19.54 -20.47
C GLU A 47 -12.71 20.26 -19.12
N VAL A 48 -12.90 19.51 -18.03
CA VAL A 48 -12.82 20.06 -16.67
C VAL A 48 -11.44 20.60 -16.37
N TYR A 49 -10.39 19.89 -16.78
CA TYR A 49 -9.01 20.33 -16.59
C TYR A 49 -8.74 21.65 -17.29
N ASP A 50 -9.22 21.82 -18.52
CA ASP A 50 -9.03 23.04 -19.29
C ASP A 50 -9.74 24.26 -18.68
N GLN A 51 -10.85 24.05 -17.99
CA GLN A 51 -11.60 25.08 -17.27
C GLN A 51 -10.98 25.49 -15.92
N LEU A 52 -9.98 24.76 -15.42
CA LEU A 52 -9.33 25.10 -14.14
C LEU A 52 -8.48 26.37 -14.23
N GLU A 53 -8.42 27.10 -13.13
CA GLU A 53 -7.47 28.20 -12.94
C GLU A 53 -6.02 27.69 -13.05
N PRO A 54 -5.06 28.52 -13.50
CA PRO A 54 -3.67 28.08 -13.72
C PRO A 54 -3.03 27.41 -12.51
N LYS A 55 -3.32 27.89 -11.30
CA LYS A 55 -2.82 27.30 -10.05
C LYS A 55 -3.41 25.91 -9.79
N ASP A 56 -4.68 25.71 -10.13
CA ASP A 56 -5.38 24.45 -9.88
C ASP A 56 -5.01 23.39 -10.92
N LYS A 57 -4.71 23.79 -12.16
CA LYS A 57 -4.09 22.92 -13.18
C LYS A 57 -2.79 22.29 -12.67
N ILE A 58 -1.91 23.12 -12.11
CA ILE A 58 -0.63 22.66 -11.54
C ILE A 58 -0.89 21.75 -10.32
N ASN A 59 -1.79 22.15 -9.41
CA ASN A 59 -2.13 21.34 -8.25
C ASN A 59 -2.71 19.97 -8.62
N ALA A 60 -3.58 19.90 -9.63
CA ALA A 60 -4.16 18.65 -10.12
C ALA A 60 -3.07 17.72 -10.65
N MET A 61 -2.12 18.23 -11.45
CA MET A 61 -0.98 17.44 -11.92
C MET A 61 -0.11 16.93 -10.76
N ILE A 62 0.22 17.79 -9.78
CA ILE A 62 1.01 17.40 -8.60
C ILE A 62 0.32 16.27 -7.82
N LYS A 63 -1.01 16.29 -7.73
CA LYS A 63 -1.79 15.24 -7.05
C LYS A 63 -1.85 13.93 -7.84
N MET A 64 -1.77 13.97 -9.17
CA MET A 64 -1.79 12.77 -10.03
C MET A 64 -0.40 12.10 -10.15
N LEU A 65 0.68 12.88 -10.17
CA LEU A 65 2.06 12.38 -10.28
C LEU A 65 2.42 11.18 -9.37
N PRO A 66 2.03 11.12 -8.08
CA PRO A 66 2.38 10.02 -7.18
C PRO A 66 1.79 8.66 -7.58
N TYR A 67 0.74 8.68 -8.41
CA TYR A 67 0.07 7.48 -8.90
C TYR A 67 0.64 7.00 -10.25
N LEU A 68 1.33 7.88 -10.98
CA LEU A 68 2.01 7.56 -12.25
C LEU A 68 3.46 7.17 -12.04
N VAL A 69 4.15 7.92 -11.17
CA VAL A 69 5.56 7.72 -10.88
C VAL A 69 5.68 7.23 -9.43
N PRO A 70 6.33 6.09 -9.18
CA PRO A 70 6.66 5.66 -7.84
C PRO A 70 7.42 6.80 -7.14
N LYS A 71 6.83 7.35 -6.07
CA LYS A 71 7.59 8.26 -5.21
C LYS A 71 8.80 7.49 -4.70
N GLN A 72 10.00 7.97 -4.99
CA GLN A 72 11.18 7.53 -4.26
C GLN A 72 10.87 7.73 -2.79
N LEU A 73 10.75 6.61 -2.07
CA LEU A 73 10.66 6.64 -0.62
C LEU A 73 11.92 7.37 -0.16
N GLN A 74 11.74 8.53 0.47
CA GLN A 74 12.84 9.11 1.22
C GLN A 74 13.21 8.05 2.24
N MET A 75 14.41 7.47 2.09
CA MET A 75 14.94 6.59 3.11
C MET A 75 15.12 7.47 4.33
N ASP A 76 14.25 7.32 5.32
CA ASP A 76 14.50 7.86 6.65
C ASP A 76 15.80 7.21 7.14
N LEU A 77 16.91 7.94 7.04
CA LEU A 77 18.20 7.56 7.64
C LEU A 77 18.10 7.41 9.17
N ASN A 78 16.93 7.68 9.75
CA ASN A 78 16.58 7.50 11.16
C ASN A 78 16.07 6.09 11.48
N ALA A 79 15.86 5.22 10.48
CA ALA A 79 15.82 3.78 10.72
C ALA A 79 17.25 3.27 10.91
N THR A 80 17.90 3.72 11.99
CA THR A 80 19.00 2.96 12.60
C THR A 80 18.39 1.66 13.07
N HIS A 81 18.24 0.72 12.15
CA HIS A 81 18.33 -0.67 12.48
C HIS A 81 19.78 -0.90 12.88
N THR A 82 20.12 -0.50 14.11
CA THR A 82 21.21 -1.10 14.87
C THR A 82 20.78 -2.55 15.10
N GLN A 83 20.82 -3.34 14.03
CA GLN A 83 21.14 -4.73 14.20
C GLN A 83 22.50 -4.70 14.90
N ASN A 84 22.52 -5.22 16.11
CA ASN A 84 23.74 -5.55 16.81
C ASN A 84 24.35 -6.72 16.03
N VAL A 85 24.80 -6.44 14.80
CA VAL A 85 25.47 -7.40 13.94
C VAL A 85 26.85 -7.56 14.56
N LYS A 86 27.00 -8.62 15.35
CA LYS A 86 28.31 -9.08 15.79
C LYS A 86 29.02 -9.60 14.54
N TYR A 87 29.82 -8.75 13.91
CA TYR A 87 30.70 -9.16 12.82
C TYR A 87 31.79 -10.06 13.38
N ASP A 88 31.90 -11.27 12.83
CA ASP A 88 32.99 -12.19 13.16
C ASP A 88 34.16 -11.93 12.21
N PHE A 89 35.16 -11.18 12.68
CA PHE A 89 36.34 -10.83 11.91
C PHE A 89 37.35 -11.97 11.78
N SER A 90 37.13 -13.11 12.45
CA SER A 90 38.03 -14.27 12.36
C SER A 90 37.98 -14.99 11.01
N GLN A 91 36.96 -14.70 10.19
CA GLN A 91 36.74 -15.31 8.87
C GLN A 91 37.33 -14.48 7.72
N LEU A 92 37.98 -13.36 8.01
CA LEU A 92 38.63 -12.52 7.00
C LEU A 92 40.06 -12.99 6.75
N SER A 93 40.50 -12.92 5.50
CA SER A 93 41.91 -13.10 5.17
C SER A 93 42.74 -11.89 5.60
N ASP A 94 44.05 -12.09 5.79
CA ASP A 94 44.98 -11.02 6.19
C ASP A 94 44.97 -9.84 5.20
N ASP A 95 44.81 -10.12 3.91
CA ASP A 95 44.72 -9.11 2.85
C ASP A 95 43.44 -8.26 2.96
N GLU A 96 42.31 -8.90 3.27
CA GLU A 96 41.03 -8.22 3.47
C GLU A 96 41.05 -7.36 4.74
N LEU A 97 41.68 -7.86 5.80
CA LEU A 97 41.86 -7.13 7.04
C LEU A 97 42.74 -5.89 6.84
N HIS A 98 43.83 -6.01 6.08
CA HIS A 98 44.70 -4.89 5.76
C HIS A 98 43.98 -3.80 4.96
N LYS A 99 43.19 -4.20 3.96
CA LYS A 99 42.37 -3.28 3.16
C LYS A 99 41.33 -2.55 4.02
N PHE A 100 40.72 -3.23 4.98
CA PHE A 100 39.79 -2.61 5.92
C PHE A 100 40.50 -1.55 6.79
N LEU A 101 41.68 -1.86 7.30
CA LEU A 101 42.49 -0.92 8.09
C LEU A 101 42.83 0.35 7.28
N GLU A 102 43.31 0.19 6.05
CA GLU A 102 43.64 1.31 5.16
C GLU A 102 42.44 2.24 4.90
N LEU A 103 41.24 1.65 4.74
CA LEU A 103 40.01 2.42 4.56
C LEU A 103 39.65 3.22 5.83
N THR A 104 39.87 2.64 7.01
CA THR A 104 39.58 3.34 8.27
C THR A 104 40.52 4.53 8.52
N GLU A 105 41.80 4.39 8.16
CA GLU A 105 42.79 5.49 8.26
C GLU A 105 42.48 6.64 7.29
N LYS A 106 41.93 6.34 6.11
CA LYS A 106 41.53 7.38 5.15
C LYS A 106 40.31 8.18 5.60
N ILE A 107 39.42 7.57 6.39
CA ILE A 107 38.17 8.21 6.86
C ILE A 107 38.43 9.06 8.11
N ASN A 108 39.38 8.65 8.96
CA ASN A 108 39.88 9.43 10.09
C ASN A 108 41.40 9.64 9.94
N PRO A 109 41.84 10.56 9.06
CA PRO A 109 43.20 11.02 9.13
C PRO A 109 43.38 11.74 10.48
N ASN A 110 44.36 11.32 11.28
CA ASN A 110 44.79 12.12 12.43
C ASN A 110 45.16 13.54 12.00
#